data_AF-A0A2Z4BWB0-F1
#
_entry.id   AF-A0A2Z4BWB0-F1
#
_cell.length_a   1.000
_cell.length_b   1.000
_cell.length_c   1.000
_cell.angle_alpha   90.00
_cell.angle_beta   90.00
_cell.angle_gamma   90.00
#
_symmetry.space_group_name_H-M   'P 1'
#
loop_
_entity.id
_entity.type
_entity.pdbx_description
1 polymer ?
#
loop_
_entity_poly.entity_id
_entity_poly.type
_entity_poly.pdbx_seq_one_letter_code
_entity_poly.pdbx_strand_id
1 'polypeptide(L)'
;MFSRVVITLSVICFVTATLSSSNKKKKNDAKVSGPIASSVFDRGLVTEKPKWKDIVDNHEAYHSHTSKRAGSHMTLAYVTPWNNHGYDVAKFLGGKFTHVSPVWLQLKRKSSQNVITGEHDIDQGWLRDVRKAGMSANVKIVPRVIVEGWRPMDYQDLVDNSFERTEMANTIIDVIKKHQFDGIVLEIWSQISSRNLLNQMPDVISDVASKIRQAGYTFILVIPPAVYQRNIEGSFKGDHFSALVDFVDAFSLMTYDYSSFQ
;
A
#
# COMPACT_ATOMS: atom_id res chain seq x y z
N MET A 1 43.96 59.95 -80.68
CA MET A 1 44.81 58.94 -80.02
C MET A 1 43.91 58.13 -79.09
N PHE A 2 43.46 56.96 -79.56
CA PHE A 2 42.49 56.12 -78.84
C PHE A 2 43.20 55.43 -77.67
N SER A 3 42.73 55.65 -76.44
CA SER A 3 43.18 54.88 -75.28
C SER A 3 42.09 53.88 -74.89
N ARG A 4 42.45 52.59 -74.92
CA ARG A 4 41.58 51.45 -74.67
C ARG A 4 41.26 51.33 -73.18
N VAL A 5 39.98 51.20 -72.85
CA VAL A 5 39.52 50.85 -71.50
C VAL A 5 39.43 49.33 -71.40
N VAL A 6 40.15 48.74 -70.43
CA VAL A 6 40.04 47.32 -70.08
C VAL A 6 39.12 47.23 -68.88
N ILE A 7 38.02 46.47 -69.01
CA ILE A 7 37.09 46.19 -67.92
C ILE A 7 37.39 44.78 -67.43
N THR A 8 37.88 44.69 -66.19
CA THR A 8 38.13 43.42 -65.50
C THR A 8 36.88 43.04 -64.72
N LEU A 9 36.22 41.96 -65.11
CA LEU A 9 35.02 41.45 -64.44
C LEU A 9 35.43 40.53 -63.27
N SER A 10 35.42 41.05 -62.05
CA SER A 10 35.66 40.27 -60.83
C SER A 10 34.37 39.55 -60.42
N VAL A 11 34.32 38.24 -60.63
CA VAL A 11 33.24 37.37 -60.17
C VAL A 11 33.36 37.20 -58.65
N ILE A 12 32.48 37.85 -57.89
CA ILE A 12 32.38 37.68 -56.44
C ILE A 12 31.46 36.49 -56.18
N CYS A 13 32.05 35.33 -55.88
CA CYS A 13 31.31 34.18 -55.36
C CYS A 13 30.82 34.47 -53.94
N PHE A 14 29.54 34.79 -53.79
CA PHE A 14 28.88 34.80 -52.48
C PHE A 14 28.73 33.36 -51.98
N VAL A 15 29.66 32.93 -51.13
CA VAL A 15 29.47 31.70 -50.35
C VAL A 15 28.47 32.03 -49.25
N THR A 16 27.24 31.54 -49.39
CA THR A 16 26.27 31.52 -48.29
C THR A 16 26.72 30.48 -47.27
N ALA A 17 27.61 30.89 -46.36
CA ALA A 17 27.85 30.15 -45.14
C ALA A 17 26.60 30.28 -44.28
N THR A 18 25.79 29.21 -44.21
CA THR A 18 24.78 29.11 -43.17
C THR A 18 25.49 29.06 -41.82
N LEU A 19 25.43 30.17 -41.08
CA LEU A 19 25.71 30.19 -39.64
C LEU A 19 24.79 29.15 -39.00
N SER A 20 25.35 27.97 -38.71
CA SER A 20 24.68 26.95 -37.91
C SER A 20 24.25 27.62 -36.61
N SER A 21 22.93 27.72 -36.42
CA SER A 21 22.36 28.28 -35.21
C SER A 21 22.95 27.53 -34.03
N SER A 22 23.66 28.28 -33.18
CA SER A 22 23.95 28.04 -31.76
C SER A 22 23.95 26.58 -31.34
N ASN A 23 25.08 26.13 -30.79
CA ASN A 23 25.10 25.05 -29.80
C ASN A 23 23.87 25.19 -28.89
N LYS A 24 22.78 24.47 -29.21
CA LYS A 24 21.71 24.21 -28.25
C LYS A 24 22.45 23.38 -27.24
N LYS A 25 22.95 24.02 -26.18
CA LYS A 25 23.15 23.33 -24.90
C LYS A 25 21.88 22.52 -24.77
N LYS A 26 22.00 21.19 -24.90
CA LYS A 26 20.93 20.30 -24.47
C LYS A 26 20.57 20.84 -23.10
N LYS A 27 19.37 21.39 -22.95
CA LYS A 27 18.79 21.53 -21.62
C LYS A 27 18.83 20.09 -21.13
N ASN A 28 19.75 19.79 -20.23
CA ASN A 28 19.56 18.64 -19.38
C ASN A 28 18.27 18.99 -18.66
N ASP A 29 17.16 18.40 -19.10
CA ASP A 29 15.94 18.39 -18.32
C ASP A 29 16.35 17.70 -17.02
N ALA A 30 16.64 18.53 -16.02
CA ALA A 30 17.22 18.07 -14.79
C ALA A 30 16.15 17.27 -14.06
N LYS A 31 16.49 16.04 -13.68
CA LYS A 31 15.63 15.22 -12.84
C LYS A 31 15.24 16.01 -11.60
N VAL A 32 13.94 16.18 -11.38
CA VAL A 32 13.38 16.86 -10.21
C VAL A 32 13.26 15.82 -9.10
N SER A 33 13.83 16.13 -7.94
CA SER A 33 13.89 15.20 -6.80
C SER A 33 13.65 15.93 -5.48
N GLY A 34 13.11 15.21 -4.50
CA GLY A 34 12.92 15.72 -3.14
C GLY A 34 11.64 16.53 -2.92
N PRO A 35 11.53 17.19 -1.75
CA PRO A 35 10.36 17.98 -1.39
C PRO A 35 10.29 19.26 -2.23
N ILE A 36 9.14 19.49 -2.86
CA ILE A 36 8.85 20.69 -3.65
C ILE A 36 7.55 21.35 -3.19
N ALA A 37 7.44 22.66 -3.40
CA ALA A 37 6.28 23.44 -2.91
C ALA A 37 4.97 23.14 -3.65
N SER A 38 5.02 22.67 -4.89
CA SER A 38 3.85 22.37 -5.72
C SER A 38 3.58 20.87 -5.81
N SER A 39 2.31 20.49 -5.81
CA SER A 39 1.89 19.10 -5.99
C SER A 39 1.92 18.66 -7.45
N VAL A 40 1.75 17.37 -7.71
CA VAL A 40 1.60 16.84 -9.07
C VAL A 40 0.36 17.41 -9.80
N PHE A 41 -0.65 17.87 -9.05
CA PHE A 41 -1.83 18.53 -9.62
C PHE A 41 -1.51 19.96 -10.06
N ASP A 42 -0.88 20.75 -9.19
CA ASP A 42 -0.47 22.13 -9.49
C ASP A 42 0.48 22.20 -10.69
N ARG A 43 1.22 21.12 -10.92
CA ARG A 43 2.20 20.97 -12.01
C ARG A 43 1.61 20.36 -13.28
N GLY A 44 0.32 20.01 -13.29
CA GLY A 44 -0.36 19.41 -14.45
C GLY A 44 0.17 18.03 -14.85
N LEU A 45 0.76 17.27 -13.92
CA LEU A 45 1.35 15.95 -14.19
C LEU A 45 0.31 14.82 -14.13
N VAL A 46 -0.88 15.07 -13.60
CA VAL A 46 -2.00 14.12 -13.59
C VAL A 46 -2.80 14.29 -14.89
N THR A 47 -2.62 13.37 -15.83
CA THR A 47 -3.22 13.43 -17.17
C THR A 47 -3.50 12.02 -17.70
N GLU A 48 -4.50 11.89 -18.59
CA GLU A 48 -4.83 10.64 -19.27
C GLU A 48 -3.76 10.17 -20.27
N LYS A 49 -2.89 11.09 -20.73
CA LYS A 49 -1.86 10.82 -21.74
C LYS A 49 -0.47 11.18 -21.20
N PRO A 50 0.02 10.50 -20.15
CA PRO A 50 1.31 10.81 -19.55
C PRO A 50 2.44 10.48 -20.53
N LYS A 51 3.46 11.34 -20.60
CA LYS A 51 4.70 11.00 -21.32
C LYS A 51 5.63 10.27 -20.36
N TRP A 52 6.34 9.27 -20.87
CA TRP A 52 7.32 8.53 -20.06
C TRP A 52 8.39 9.46 -19.44
N LYS A 53 8.78 10.52 -20.16
CA LYS A 53 9.72 11.54 -19.65
C LYS A 53 9.17 12.28 -18.44
N ASP A 54 7.89 12.69 -18.48
CA ASP A 54 7.24 13.37 -17.36
C ASP A 54 7.24 12.49 -16.10
N ILE A 55 7.25 11.16 -16.24
CA ILE A 55 7.37 10.23 -15.12
C ILE A 55 8.83 10.14 -14.65
N VAL A 56 9.76 9.80 -15.55
CA VAL A 56 11.18 9.58 -15.21
C VAL A 56 11.83 10.85 -14.62
N ASP A 57 11.44 12.02 -15.11
CA ASP A 57 12.02 13.29 -14.68
C ASP A 57 11.43 13.78 -13.35
N ASN A 58 10.30 13.23 -12.89
CA ASN A 58 9.56 13.77 -11.74
C ASN A 58 9.21 12.76 -10.64
N HIS A 59 9.43 11.45 -10.83
CA HIS A 59 8.96 10.42 -9.89
C HIS A 59 9.58 10.52 -8.47
N GLU A 60 10.74 11.17 -8.33
CA GLU A 60 11.39 11.39 -7.04
C GLU A 60 10.93 12.68 -6.34
N ALA A 61 10.23 13.56 -7.03
CA ALA A 61 9.73 14.81 -6.48
C ALA A 61 8.38 14.61 -5.80
N TYR A 62 8.25 15.11 -4.58
CA TYR A 62 7.01 15.02 -3.80
C TYR A 62 6.65 16.36 -3.16
N HIS A 63 5.36 16.57 -2.89
CA HIS A 63 4.91 17.81 -2.24
C HIS A 63 5.44 17.90 -0.81
N SER A 64 6.05 19.04 -0.46
CA SER A 64 6.72 19.28 0.83
C SER A 64 5.80 19.12 2.05
N HIS A 65 4.49 19.31 1.88
CA HIS A 65 3.51 19.01 2.93
C HIS A 65 3.25 17.50 3.00
N THR A 66 4.17 16.78 3.62
CA THR A 66 4.14 15.32 3.75
C THR A 66 3.10 14.81 4.73
N SER A 67 2.51 15.66 5.58
CA SER A 67 1.41 15.30 6.48
C SER A 67 0.02 15.62 5.93
N LYS A 68 -0.09 16.34 4.80
CA LYS A 68 -1.39 16.68 4.21
C LYS A 68 -2.03 15.43 3.60
N ARG A 69 -3.19 15.02 4.14
CA ARG A 69 -4.04 13.96 3.58
C ARG A 69 -4.87 14.50 2.40
N ALA A 70 -5.18 13.61 1.46
CA ALA A 70 -6.05 13.93 0.33
C ALA A 70 -7.54 14.06 0.74
N GLY A 71 -7.93 13.42 1.85
CA GLY A 71 -9.29 13.47 2.38
C GLY A 71 -9.37 12.96 3.82
N SER A 72 -10.60 12.80 4.33
CA SER A 72 -10.90 12.33 5.68
C SER A 72 -11.07 10.82 5.80
N HIS A 73 -11.13 10.10 4.67
CA HIS A 73 -11.32 8.65 4.64
C HIS A 73 -10.15 7.90 5.31
N MET A 74 -10.45 6.69 5.78
CA MET A 74 -9.45 5.77 6.27
C MET A 74 -8.48 5.39 5.14
N THR A 75 -7.20 5.50 5.43
CA THR A 75 -6.09 5.08 4.56
C THR A 75 -5.20 4.09 5.30
N LEU A 76 -5.06 2.90 4.73
CA LEU A 76 -4.24 1.80 5.24
C LEU A 76 -3.03 1.60 4.31
N ALA A 77 -1.82 1.60 4.87
CA ALA A 77 -0.58 1.33 4.14
C ALA A 77 0.06 0.03 4.59
N TYR A 78 0.25 -0.92 3.68
CA TYR A 78 1.05 -2.12 3.97
C TYR A 78 2.54 -1.83 3.84
N VAL A 79 3.35 -2.37 4.75
CA VAL A 79 4.82 -2.26 4.75
C VAL A 79 5.40 -3.65 4.85
N THR A 80 6.27 -4.05 3.91
CA THR A 80 6.76 -5.42 3.80
C THR A 80 8.28 -5.51 3.99
N PRO A 81 8.78 -6.57 4.67
CA PRO A 81 10.22 -6.71 4.94
C PRO A 81 11.06 -6.97 3.68
N TRP A 82 10.48 -7.48 2.60
CA TRP A 82 11.18 -7.69 1.33
C TRP A 82 11.28 -6.42 0.46
N ASN A 83 10.66 -5.31 0.86
CA ASN A 83 10.79 -4.02 0.19
C ASN A 83 11.11 -2.92 1.22
N ASN A 84 12.40 -2.84 1.58
CA ASN A 84 12.92 -1.93 2.61
C ASN A 84 12.54 -0.46 2.39
N HIS A 85 12.34 -0.03 1.14
CA HIS A 85 11.95 1.35 0.85
C HIS A 85 10.61 1.74 1.52
N GLY A 86 9.70 0.78 1.72
CA GLY A 86 8.44 1.00 2.43
C GLY A 86 8.63 1.47 3.87
N TYR A 87 9.68 1.00 4.56
CA TYR A 87 10.00 1.43 5.92
C TYR A 87 10.40 2.90 5.96
N ASP A 88 11.18 3.36 4.97
CA ASP A 88 11.57 4.76 4.84
C ASP A 88 10.36 5.63 4.53
N VAL A 89 9.53 5.21 3.58
CA VAL A 89 8.29 5.93 3.21
C VAL A 89 7.37 6.13 4.41
N ALA A 90 7.18 5.10 5.25
CA ALA A 90 6.35 5.20 6.45
C ALA A 90 6.86 6.24 7.47
N LYS A 91 8.18 6.47 7.56
CA LYS A 91 8.80 7.43 8.50
C LYS A 91 8.67 8.90 8.08
N PHE A 92 8.40 9.22 6.81
CA PHE A 92 8.24 10.62 6.39
C PHE A 92 6.86 10.95 5.82
N LEU A 93 6.11 9.94 5.33
CA LEU A 93 4.71 10.07 4.91
C LEU A 93 3.71 9.55 5.96
N GLY A 94 4.14 9.19 7.16
CA GLY A 94 3.27 8.67 8.22
C GLY A 94 2.01 9.50 8.46
N GLY A 95 2.12 10.84 8.40
CA GLY A 95 0.97 11.75 8.53
C GLY A 95 -0.08 11.69 7.41
N LYS A 96 0.20 11.00 6.29
CA LYS A 96 -0.80 10.76 5.22
C LYS A 96 -1.70 9.57 5.52
N PHE A 97 -1.27 8.67 6.41
CA PHE A 97 -1.94 7.43 6.69
C PHE A 97 -2.72 7.50 8.00
N THR A 98 -3.91 6.92 8.00
CA THR A 98 -4.61 6.66 9.27
C THR A 98 -4.09 5.40 9.94
N HIS A 99 -3.68 4.42 9.13
CA HIS A 99 -3.25 3.11 9.58
C HIS A 99 -2.02 2.66 8.78
N VAL A 100 -1.04 2.07 9.47
CA VAL A 100 0.11 1.40 8.87
C VAL A 100 0.10 -0.06 9.32
N SER A 101 0.12 -0.98 8.37
CA SER A 101 0.06 -2.42 8.57
C SER A 101 1.37 -3.08 8.13
N PRO A 102 2.35 -3.20 9.04
CA PRO A 102 3.53 -4.00 8.75
C PRO A 102 3.19 -5.49 8.56
N VAL A 103 3.87 -6.15 7.64
CA VAL A 103 3.62 -7.54 7.24
C VAL A 103 4.68 -8.47 7.83
N TRP A 104 4.51 -8.82 9.10
CA TRP A 104 5.46 -9.66 9.85
C TRP A 104 4.83 -10.92 10.42
N LEU A 105 3.58 -10.83 10.87
CA LEU A 105 3.03 -11.80 11.79
C LEU A 105 2.24 -12.90 11.09
N GLN A 106 2.40 -14.12 11.56
CA GLN A 106 1.55 -15.25 11.19
C GLN A 106 0.93 -15.87 12.44
N LEU A 107 -0.33 -16.26 12.34
CA LEU A 107 -1.01 -17.09 13.32
C LEU A 107 -0.97 -18.55 12.86
N LYS A 108 -0.28 -19.40 13.63
CA LYS A 108 -0.11 -20.83 13.33
C LYS A 108 -0.72 -21.71 14.43
N ARG A 109 -1.00 -22.97 14.10
CA ARG A 109 -1.29 -24.04 15.07
C ARG A 109 -0.03 -24.84 15.37
N LYS A 110 0.35 -24.94 16.65
CA LYS A 110 1.41 -25.83 17.14
C LYS A 110 0.86 -26.66 18.28
N SER A 111 0.87 -27.99 18.14
CA SER A 111 0.34 -28.91 19.17
C SER A 111 -1.06 -28.53 19.65
N SER A 112 -1.95 -28.19 18.72
CA SER A 112 -3.31 -27.70 18.97
C SER A 112 -3.40 -26.34 19.69
N GLN A 113 -2.32 -25.59 19.84
CA GLN A 113 -2.34 -24.23 20.40
C GLN A 113 -2.13 -23.17 19.32
N ASN A 114 -2.77 -22.01 19.51
CA ASN A 114 -2.57 -20.82 18.69
C ASN A 114 -1.24 -20.15 19.06
N VAL A 115 -0.40 -19.87 18.06
CA VAL A 115 0.91 -19.25 18.27
C VAL A 115 1.16 -18.17 17.22
N ILE A 116 1.56 -16.97 17.67
CA ILE A 116 2.07 -15.93 16.78
C ILE A 116 3.54 -16.19 16.45
N THR A 117 3.89 -16.12 15.17
CA THR A 117 5.27 -16.14 14.68
C THR A 117 5.60 -14.86 13.93
N GLY A 118 6.89 -14.64 13.62
CA GLY A 118 7.36 -13.45 12.91
C GLY A 118 7.72 -12.27 13.82
N GLU A 119 7.61 -12.41 15.14
CA GLU A 119 7.92 -11.34 16.09
C GLU A 119 9.38 -10.84 16.03
N HIS A 120 10.30 -11.65 15.48
CA HIS A 120 11.71 -11.27 15.32
C HIS A 120 11.93 -10.19 14.25
N ASP A 121 10.96 -9.97 13.35
CA ASP A 121 11.01 -8.90 12.34
C ASP A 121 10.50 -7.55 12.88
N ILE A 122 9.99 -7.52 14.12
CA ILE A 122 9.45 -6.29 14.72
C ILE A 122 10.59 -5.35 15.12
N ASP A 123 10.70 -4.24 14.39
CA ASP A 123 11.60 -3.15 14.73
C ASP A 123 10.92 -2.09 15.61
N GLN A 124 11.22 -2.13 16.92
CA GLN A 124 10.70 -1.18 17.91
C GLN A 124 11.16 0.27 17.66
N GLY A 125 12.33 0.48 17.06
CA GLY A 125 12.79 1.80 16.65
C GLY A 125 11.93 2.36 15.52
N TRP A 126 11.69 1.54 14.50
CA TRP A 126 10.83 1.90 13.38
C TRP A 126 9.39 2.23 13.81
N LEU A 127 8.81 1.45 14.74
CA LEU A 127 7.49 1.75 15.30
C LEU A 127 7.43 3.16 15.91
N ARG A 128 8.45 3.55 16.68
CA ARG A 128 8.54 4.89 17.28
C ARG A 128 8.66 5.98 16.21
N ASP A 129 9.46 5.76 15.17
CA ASP A 129 9.64 6.72 14.09
C ASP A 129 8.35 6.93 13.29
N VAL A 130 7.61 5.86 12.98
CA VAL A 130 6.32 5.95 12.29
C VAL A 130 5.30 6.70 13.14
N ARG A 131 5.19 6.38 14.44
CA ARG A 131 4.30 7.11 15.36
C ARG A 131 4.66 8.59 15.45
N LYS A 132 5.96 8.92 15.49
CA LYS A 132 6.44 10.31 15.49
C LYS A 132 6.05 11.02 14.20
N ALA A 133 6.23 10.38 13.05
CA ALA A 133 5.90 10.94 11.74
C ALA A 133 4.39 11.18 11.55
N GLY A 134 3.56 10.28 12.08
CA GLY A 134 2.10 10.36 12.00
C GLY A 134 1.41 10.95 13.23
N MET A 135 2.15 11.60 14.13
CA MET A 135 1.63 12.08 15.41
C MET A 135 0.44 13.03 15.24
N SER A 136 0.51 13.97 14.29
CA SER A 136 -0.58 14.91 14.03
C SER A 136 -1.83 14.28 13.41
N ALA A 137 -1.67 13.08 12.81
CA ALA A 137 -2.76 12.31 12.24
C ALA A 137 -3.26 11.19 13.17
N ASN A 138 -2.65 11.04 14.35
CA ASN A 138 -2.86 9.91 15.26
C ASN A 138 -2.78 8.56 14.54
N VAL A 139 -1.69 8.34 13.79
CA VAL A 139 -1.51 7.11 13.00
C VAL A 139 -1.56 5.87 13.90
N LYS A 140 -2.36 4.88 13.49
CA LYS A 140 -2.46 3.58 14.15
C LYS A 140 -1.55 2.57 13.47
N ILE A 141 -0.84 1.77 14.24
CA ILE A 141 -0.05 0.64 13.73
C ILE A 141 -0.83 -0.65 13.98
N VAL A 142 -1.23 -1.29 12.90
CA VAL A 142 -2.13 -2.46 12.88
C VAL A 142 -1.51 -3.58 12.04
N PRO A 143 -0.54 -4.35 12.58
CA PRO A 143 0.16 -5.37 11.80
C PRO A 143 -0.77 -6.36 11.14
N ARG A 144 -0.40 -6.82 9.94
CA ARG A 144 -1.09 -7.91 9.29
C ARG A 144 -0.77 -9.21 10.02
N VAL A 145 -1.82 -9.94 10.41
CA VAL A 145 -1.73 -11.30 10.95
C VAL A 145 -2.37 -12.23 9.94
N ILE A 146 -1.56 -13.03 9.24
CA ILE A 146 -2.06 -14.06 8.32
C ILE A 146 -2.21 -15.40 9.03
N VAL A 147 -3.32 -16.08 8.82
CA VAL A 147 -3.50 -17.47 9.27
C VAL A 147 -2.71 -18.39 8.34
N GLU A 148 -1.70 -19.10 8.83
CA GLU A 148 -0.78 -19.86 7.98
C GLU A 148 -0.58 -21.29 8.48
N GLY A 149 -0.62 -22.26 7.56
CA GLY A 149 -0.35 -23.67 7.86
C GLY A 149 -1.48 -24.40 8.57
N TRP A 150 -2.67 -23.82 8.61
CA TRP A 150 -3.87 -24.43 9.19
C TRP A 150 -4.45 -25.49 8.24
N ARG A 151 -4.93 -26.59 8.82
CA ARG A 151 -5.66 -27.66 8.14
C ARG A 151 -7.16 -27.39 8.23
N PRO A 152 -7.99 -28.00 7.38
CA PRO A 152 -9.46 -27.86 7.44
C PRO A 152 -10.05 -28.12 8.84
N MET A 153 -9.52 -29.10 9.57
CA MET A 153 -9.97 -29.40 10.95
C MET A 153 -9.69 -28.24 11.91
N ASP A 154 -8.59 -27.51 11.75
CA ASP A 154 -8.25 -26.42 12.66
C ASP A 154 -9.24 -25.23 12.49
N TYR A 155 -9.79 -25.04 11.28
CA TYR A 155 -10.89 -24.10 11.03
C TYR A 155 -12.23 -24.61 11.55
N GLN A 156 -12.49 -25.91 11.39
CA GLN A 156 -13.69 -26.55 11.92
C GLN A 156 -13.75 -26.44 13.46
N ASP A 157 -12.61 -26.58 14.14
CA ASP A 157 -12.50 -26.38 15.58
C ASP A 157 -12.91 -24.96 16.00
N LEU A 158 -12.58 -23.93 15.21
CA LEU A 158 -13.05 -22.56 15.48
C LEU A 158 -14.57 -22.40 15.32
N VAL A 159 -15.15 -23.09 14.34
CA VAL A 159 -16.60 -23.10 14.12
C VAL A 159 -17.30 -23.75 15.32
N ASP A 160 -16.84 -24.94 15.71
CA ASP A 160 -17.53 -25.77 16.70
C ASP A 160 -17.26 -25.32 18.15
N ASN A 161 -16.14 -24.63 18.41
CA ASN A 161 -15.70 -24.36 19.78
C ASN A 161 -15.44 -22.87 20.08
N SER A 162 -16.29 -22.29 20.92
CA SER A 162 -16.14 -20.91 21.42
C SER A 162 -14.89 -20.70 22.28
N PHE A 163 -14.38 -21.74 22.94
CA PHE A 163 -13.12 -21.68 23.65
C PHE A 163 -11.96 -21.44 22.69
N GLU A 164 -11.92 -22.13 21.54
CA GLU A 164 -10.88 -21.95 20.53
C GLU A 164 -10.89 -20.55 19.92
N ARG A 165 -12.07 -19.95 19.73
CA ARG A 165 -12.21 -18.55 19.31
C ARG A 165 -11.68 -17.58 20.37
N THR A 166 -11.95 -17.87 21.65
CA THR A 166 -11.45 -17.08 22.78
C THR A 166 -9.93 -17.17 22.88
N GLU A 167 -9.36 -18.36 22.75
CA GLU A 167 -7.90 -18.58 22.72
C GLU A 167 -7.23 -17.87 21.55
N MET A 168 -7.83 -17.92 20.35
CA MET A 168 -7.35 -17.16 19.19
C MET A 168 -7.35 -15.65 19.46
N ALA A 169 -8.44 -15.11 20.00
CA ALA A 169 -8.55 -13.69 20.32
C ALA A 169 -7.51 -13.28 21.39
N ASN A 170 -7.35 -14.06 22.45
CA ASN A 170 -6.37 -13.80 23.51
C ASN A 170 -4.94 -13.82 22.97
N THR A 171 -4.60 -14.81 22.14
CA THR A 171 -3.29 -14.92 21.50
C THR A 171 -2.95 -13.67 20.67
N ILE A 172 -3.93 -13.13 19.94
CA ILE A 172 -3.78 -11.89 19.17
C ILE A 172 -3.67 -10.67 20.10
N ILE A 173 -4.50 -10.58 21.14
CA ILE A 173 -4.46 -9.48 22.11
C ILE A 173 -3.11 -9.44 22.84
N ASP A 174 -2.53 -10.58 23.16
CA ASP A 174 -1.25 -10.66 23.86
C ASP A 174 -0.10 -10.11 23.01
N VAL A 175 -0.04 -10.42 21.71
CA VAL A 175 0.98 -9.82 20.83
C VAL A 175 0.75 -8.32 20.64
N ILE A 176 -0.51 -7.88 20.55
CA ILE A 176 -0.86 -6.45 20.50
C ILE A 176 -0.33 -5.73 21.74
N LYS A 177 -0.60 -6.25 22.94
CA LYS A 177 -0.15 -5.67 24.22
C LYS A 177 1.37 -5.66 24.33
N LYS A 178 2.01 -6.80 24.04
CA LYS A 178 3.47 -6.99 24.13
C LYS A 178 4.23 -5.96 23.31
N HIS A 179 3.75 -5.65 22.11
CA HIS A 179 4.42 -4.75 21.17
C HIS A 179 3.75 -3.38 21.01
N GLN A 180 2.75 -3.08 21.83
CA GLN A 180 2.02 -1.80 21.82
C GLN A 180 1.46 -1.45 20.44
N PHE A 181 0.84 -2.42 19.77
CA PHE A 181 0.09 -2.17 18.54
C PHE A 181 -1.28 -1.57 18.86
N ASP A 182 -1.90 -0.94 17.86
CA ASP A 182 -3.23 -0.32 17.98
C ASP A 182 -4.35 -1.27 17.53
N GLY A 183 -4.01 -2.48 17.12
CA GLY A 183 -4.91 -3.47 16.52
C GLY A 183 -4.22 -4.35 15.50
N ILE A 184 -5.01 -4.99 14.64
CA ILE A 184 -4.51 -5.88 13.59
C ILE A 184 -5.30 -5.75 12.28
N VAL A 185 -4.67 -6.24 11.21
CA VAL A 185 -5.33 -6.59 9.95
C VAL A 185 -5.31 -8.12 9.82
N LEU A 186 -6.45 -8.79 10.03
CA LEU A 186 -6.55 -10.25 9.97
C LEU A 186 -6.71 -10.72 8.52
N GLU A 187 -5.84 -11.62 8.08
CA GLU A 187 -5.96 -12.34 6.82
C GLU A 187 -6.23 -13.82 7.07
N ILE A 188 -7.51 -14.18 7.04
CA ILE A 188 -7.99 -15.55 7.25
C ILE A 188 -8.85 -16.05 6.07
N TRP A 189 -9.61 -15.15 5.42
CA TRP A 189 -10.62 -15.54 4.45
C TRP A 189 -10.04 -16.28 3.24
N SER A 190 -8.95 -15.75 2.67
CA SER A 190 -8.24 -16.36 1.54
C SER A 190 -7.57 -17.70 1.87
N GLN A 191 -7.47 -18.05 3.15
CA GLN A 191 -6.78 -19.25 3.64
C GLN A 191 -7.72 -20.45 3.77
N ILE A 192 -9.02 -20.24 3.53
CA ILE A 192 -10.07 -21.27 3.68
C ILE A 192 -10.48 -21.76 2.30
N SER A 193 -10.24 -23.04 2.04
CA SER A 193 -10.55 -23.69 0.76
C SER A 193 -11.97 -24.28 0.71
N SER A 194 -12.61 -24.52 1.85
CA SER A 194 -13.94 -25.15 1.91
C SER A 194 -15.06 -24.12 1.90
N ARG A 195 -15.96 -24.23 0.91
CA ARG A 195 -17.17 -23.39 0.83
C ARG A 195 -18.09 -23.57 2.04
N ASN A 196 -18.18 -24.76 2.61
CA ASN A 196 -18.98 -25.01 3.81
C ASN A 196 -18.42 -24.27 5.04
N LEU A 197 -17.10 -24.21 5.17
CA LEU A 197 -16.45 -23.46 6.24
C LEU A 197 -16.65 -21.96 6.03
N LEU A 198 -16.45 -21.46 4.80
CA LEU A 198 -16.64 -20.04 4.47
C LEU A 198 -18.01 -19.50 4.88
N ASN A 199 -19.07 -20.28 4.69
CA ASN A 199 -20.43 -19.87 5.08
C ASN A 199 -20.63 -19.74 6.60
N GLN A 200 -19.79 -20.41 7.41
CA GLN A 200 -19.85 -20.39 8.88
C GLN A 200 -18.82 -19.41 9.48
N MET A 201 -17.86 -18.94 8.69
CA MET A 201 -16.84 -18.00 9.14
C MET A 201 -17.35 -16.65 9.64
N PRO A 202 -18.49 -16.08 9.18
CA PRO A 202 -18.99 -14.83 9.74
C PRO A 202 -19.20 -14.89 11.26
N ASP A 203 -19.71 -16.00 11.80
CA ASP A 203 -19.90 -16.17 13.24
C ASP A 203 -18.57 -16.27 13.99
N VAL A 204 -17.58 -16.96 13.40
CA VAL A 204 -16.24 -17.07 13.97
C VAL A 204 -15.54 -15.71 14.00
N ILE A 205 -15.54 -14.99 12.88
CA ILE A 205 -14.85 -13.71 12.74
C ILE A 205 -15.53 -12.65 13.60
N SER A 206 -16.86 -12.60 13.65
CA SER A 206 -17.59 -11.65 14.49
C SER A 206 -17.28 -11.84 15.98
N ASP A 207 -17.17 -13.08 16.46
CA ASP A 207 -16.83 -13.39 17.86
C ASP A 207 -15.39 -12.97 18.21
N VAL A 208 -14.42 -13.31 17.34
CA VAL A 208 -13.01 -12.91 17.51
C VAL A 208 -12.84 -11.39 17.43
N ALA A 209 -13.46 -10.75 16.42
CA ALA A 209 -13.42 -9.30 16.23
C ALA A 209 -14.04 -8.57 17.42
N SER A 210 -15.19 -9.05 17.92
CA SER A 210 -15.86 -8.47 19.09
C SER A 210 -14.96 -8.50 20.32
N LYS A 211 -14.28 -9.62 20.60
CA LYS A 211 -13.34 -9.72 21.73
C LYS A 211 -12.17 -8.74 21.61
N ILE A 212 -11.58 -8.62 20.43
CA ILE A 212 -10.45 -7.71 20.18
C ILE A 212 -10.89 -6.24 20.30
N ARG A 213 -12.07 -5.89 19.76
CA ARG A 213 -12.62 -4.53 19.83
C ARG A 213 -13.08 -4.15 21.24
N GLN A 214 -13.68 -5.09 21.98
CA GLN A 214 -14.02 -4.89 23.40
C GLN A 214 -12.77 -4.66 24.26
N ALA A 215 -11.63 -5.25 23.88
CA ALA A 215 -10.34 -4.96 24.49
C ALA A 215 -9.73 -3.60 24.07
N GLY A 216 -10.40 -2.83 23.22
CA GLY A 216 -10.01 -1.47 22.81
C GLY A 216 -9.13 -1.40 21.58
N TYR A 217 -9.00 -2.48 20.80
CA TYR A 217 -8.10 -2.56 19.65
C TYR A 217 -8.84 -2.55 18.31
N THR A 218 -8.21 -1.94 17.30
CA THR A 218 -8.74 -1.95 15.92
C THR A 218 -8.72 -3.37 15.34
N PHE A 219 -9.80 -3.76 14.66
CA PHE A 219 -9.87 -5.01 13.90
C PHE A 219 -10.26 -4.73 12.43
N ILE A 220 -9.36 -5.03 11.51
CA ILE A 220 -9.59 -4.91 10.07
C ILE A 220 -9.55 -6.31 9.45
N LEU A 221 -10.50 -6.64 8.58
CA LEU A 221 -10.53 -7.94 7.89
C LEU A 221 -10.07 -7.81 6.43
N VAL A 222 -9.10 -8.62 6.00
CA VAL A 222 -8.76 -8.76 4.58
C VAL A 222 -9.84 -9.58 3.88
N ILE A 223 -10.34 -9.06 2.75
CA ILE A 223 -11.35 -9.74 1.93
C ILE A 223 -10.97 -9.75 0.44
N PRO A 224 -11.21 -10.85 -0.28
CA PRO A 224 -11.05 -10.90 -1.73
C PRO A 224 -12.12 -10.06 -2.44
N PRO A 225 -11.93 -9.74 -3.73
CA PRO A 225 -12.96 -9.09 -4.53
C PRO A 225 -14.19 -9.99 -4.67
N ALA A 226 -15.37 -9.37 -4.72
CA ALA A 226 -16.63 -10.10 -4.94
C ALA A 226 -16.77 -10.66 -6.35
N VAL A 227 -16.03 -10.10 -7.32
CA VAL A 227 -16.06 -10.48 -8.72
C VAL A 227 -14.64 -10.47 -9.29
N TYR A 228 -14.26 -11.58 -9.92
CA TYR A 228 -13.00 -11.77 -10.63
C TYR A 228 -13.20 -11.64 -12.15
N GLN A 229 -12.12 -11.80 -12.91
CA GLN A 229 -12.16 -11.76 -14.37
C GLN A 229 -13.25 -12.69 -14.94
N ARG A 230 -13.90 -12.26 -16.01
CA ARG A 230 -15.00 -12.99 -16.67
C ARG A 230 -16.25 -13.17 -15.80
N ASN A 231 -16.48 -12.25 -14.87
CA ASN A 231 -17.62 -12.28 -13.94
C ASN A 231 -17.66 -13.54 -13.06
N ILE A 232 -16.49 -14.12 -12.76
CA ILE A 232 -16.40 -15.24 -11.83
C ILE A 232 -16.70 -14.71 -10.43
N GLU A 233 -17.70 -15.30 -9.78
CA GLU A 233 -18.10 -14.92 -8.43
C GLU A 233 -17.01 -15.25 -7.41
N GLY A 234 -16.67 -14.28 -6.56
CA GLY A 234 -15.70 -14.44 -5.49
C GLY A 234 -16.23 -15.23 -4.30
N SER A 235 -15.32 -15.64 -3.42
CA SER A 235 -15.66 -16.40 -2.22
C SER A 235 -16.29 -15.53 -1.12
N PHE A 236 -16.00 -14.22 -1.11
CA PHE A 236 -16.61 -13.26 -0.18
C PHE A 236 -17.79 -12.54 -0.87
N LYS A 237 -18.99 -12.67 -0.28
CA LYS A 237 -20.26 -12.23 -0.89
C LYS A 237 -20.94 -11.15 -0.05
N GLY A 238 -21.99 -10.54 -0.62
CA GLY A 238 -22.78 -9.49 0.05
C GLY A 238 -23.39 -9.94 1.39
N ASP A 239 -23.81 -11.20 1.50
CA ASP A 239 -24.35 -11.75 2.75
C ASP A 239 -23.28 -11.83 3.83
N HIS A 240 -22.05 -12.23 3.48
CA HIS A 240 -20.91 -12.24 4.41
C HIS A 240 -20.53 -10.83 4.85
N PHE A 241 -20.55 -9.86 3.93
CA PHE A 241 -20.33 -8.45 4.25
C PHE A 241 -21.37 -7.96 5.27
N SER A 242 -22.65 -8.22 5.00
CA SER A 242 -23.77 -7.78 5.84
C SER A 242 -23.70 -8.39 7.23
N ALA A 243 -23.24 -9.65 7.34
CA ALA A 243 -23.03 -10.32 8.62
C ALA A 243 -21.83 -9.78 9.43
N LEU A 244 -20.88 -9.07 8.80
CA LEU A 244 -19.61 -8.68 9.43
C LEU A 244 -19.42 -7.17 9.59
N VAL A 245 -20.16 -6.35 8.85
CA VAL A 245 -19.93 -4.89 8.76
C VAL A 245 -20.00 -4.18 10.12
N ASP A 246 -20.86 -4.63 11.04
CA ASP A 246 -20.99 -4.03 12.37
C ASP A 246 -19.94 -4.55 13.37
N PHE A 247 -19.27 -5.65 13.05
CA PHE A 247 -18.32 -6.33 13.95
C PHE A 247 -16.86 -5.95 13.71
N VAL A 248 -16.52 -5.43 12.53
CA VAL A 248 -15.16 -5.00 12.17
C VAL A 248 -15.08 -3.47 12.06
N ASP A 249 -13.88 -2.90 12.18
CA ASP A 249 -13.70 -1.45 11.98
C ASP A 249 -13.53 -1.08 10.51
N ALA A 250 -13.00 -2.00 9.69
CA ALA A 250 -12.93 -1.86 8.24
C ALA A 250 -12.66 -3.19 7.52
N PHE A 251 -12.84 -3.18 6.20
CA PHE A 251 -12.41 -4.24 5.30
C PHE A 251 -11.23 -3.77 4.44
N SER A 252 -10.18 -4.58 4.36
CA SER A 252 -9.09 -4.41 3.40
C SER A 252 -9.41 -5.22 2.15
N LEU A 253 -10.10 -4.58 1.19
CA LEU A 253 -10.57 -5.22 -0.04
C LEU A 253 -9.48 -5.26 -1.10
N MET A 254 -9.15 -6.45 -1.60
CA MET A 254 -8.10 -6.67 -2.61
C MET A 254 -8.59 -6.38 -4.03
N THR A 255 -8.82 -5.10 -4.37
CA THR A 255 -9.26 -4.67 -5.73
C THR A 255 -8.10 -4.41 -6.68
N TYR A 256 -7.16 -5.35 -6.76
CA TYR A 256 -6.00 -5.32 -7.67
C TYR A 256 -5.76 -6.74 -8.22
N ASP A 257 -4.74 -6.92 -9.06
CA ASP A 257 -4.38 -8.20 -9.70
C ASP A 257 -5.48 -8.87 -10.55
N TYR A 258 -6.39 -8.07 -11.11
CA TYR A 258 -7.52 -8.56 -11.93
C TYR A 258 -7.10 -9.31 -13.22
N SER A 259 -5.95 -8.95 -13.81
CA SER A 259 -5.56 -9.43 -15.14
C SER A 259 -4.93 -10.83 -15.17
N SER A 260 -4.53 -11.37 -14.01
CA SER A 260 -3.94 -12.70 -13.88
C SER A 260 -4.93 -13.67 -13.23
N PHE A 261 -4.90 -14.94 -13.63
CA PHE A 261 -5.50 -16.01 -12.83
C PHE A 261 -4.76 -16.08 -11.49
N GLN A 262 -5.47 -15.86 -10.38
CA GLN A 262 -5.02 -16.23 -9.04
C GLN A 262 -5.50 -17.65 -8.71
#